data_AF-A0A2J8T5K1-F1
#
_entry.id   AF-A0A2J8T5K1-F1
#
_cell.length_a   1.000
_cell.length_b   1.000
_cell.length_c   1.000
_cell.angle_alpha   90.00
_cell.angle_beta   90.00
_cell.angle_gamma   90.00
#
_symmetry.space_group_name_H-M   'P 1'
#
loop_
_entity.id
_entity.type
_entity.pdbx_description
1 polymer ?
#
loop_
_entity_poly.entity_id
_entity_poly.type
_entity_poly.pdbx_seq_one_letter_code
_entity_poly.pdbx_strand_id
1 'polypeptide(L)'
;MVSKRIAQETFDAAVRENIEEFAMGPDEAVKEAVEQFESQGVDLSNIVKTAPKVSADGSQEPTHDILQTLSDLQESVASSRPQEVSAYLTRFCDQCKQDKACRFLAAQKGAYPIIFTAWKLATAGDQGLLLQSLNALSVLTDGQPDLLDTQGLQLLVATLTR
;
A
#
# COMPACT_ATOMS: atom_id res chain seq x y z
N MET A 1 9.17 -24.65 -10.91
CA MET A 1 10.38 -24.20 -10.20
C MET A 1 9.97 -23.13 -9.22
N VAL A 2 10.51 -23.11 -8.01
CA VAL A 2 10.26 -22.02 -7.04
C VAL A 2 11.06 -20.81 -7.52
N SER A 3 10.41 -19.71 -7.86
CA SER A 3 11.10 -18.46 -8.20
C SER A 3 11.67 -17.84 -6.91
N LYS A 4 12.84 -17.20 -7.02
CA LYS A 4 13.40 -16.43 -5.91
C LYS A 4 12.54 -15.19 -5.71
N ARG A 5 12.35 -14.75 -4.47
CA ARG A 5 11.63 -13.51 -4.14
C ARG A 5 12.53 -12.61 -3.31
N ILE A 6 12.33 -11.31 -3.45
CA ILE A 6 12.99 -10.28 -2.66
C ILE A 6 11.95 -9.41 -1.96
N ALA A 7 12.39 -8.63 -0.98
CA ALA A 7 11.56 -7.60 -0.36
C ALA A 7 11.60 -6.30 -1.17
N GLN A 8 10.60 -5.43 -0.98
CA GLN A 8 10.56 -4.13 -1.66
C GLN A 8 11.81 -3.30 -1.33
N GLU A 9 12.28 -3.35 -0.10
CA GLU A 9 13.45 -2.60 0.37
C GLU A 9 14.73 -3.02 -0.37
N THR A 10 14.84 -4.30 -0.73
CA THR A 10 15.96 -4.82 -1.52
C THR A 10 15.94 -4.26 -2.94
N PHE A 11 14.75 -4.19 -3.55
CA PHE A 11 14.60 -3.59 -4.88
C PHE A 11 14.86 -2.09 -4.84
N ASP A 12 14.27 -1.37 -3.89
CA ASP A 12 14.43 0.07 -3.73
C ASP A 12 15.89 0.47 -3.44
N ALA A 13 16.64 -0.36 -2.69
CA ALA A 13 18.06 -0.14 -2.47
C ALA A 13 18.88 -0.22 -3.76
N ALA A 14 18.61 -1.22 -4.63
CA ALA A 14 19.28 -1.33 -5.93
C ALA A 14 18.92 -0.16 -6.85
N VAL A 15 17.66 0.27 -6.87
CA VAL A 15 17.25 1.46 -7.64
C VAL A 15 17.97 2.70 -7.13
N ARG A 16 18.09 2.87 -5.80
CA ARG A 16 18.81 4.00 -5.21
C ARG A 16 20.29 3.98 -5.58
N GLU A 17 20.95 2.83 -5.48
CA GLU A 17 22.34 2.64 -5.89
C GLU A 17 22.55 3.00 -7.38
N ASN A 18 21.64 2.55 -8.26
CA ASN A 18 21.66 2.91 -9.68
C ASN A 18 21.57 4.44 -9.91
N ILE A 19 20.75 5.14 -9.13
CA ILE A 19 20.62 6.61 -9.22
C ILE A 19 21.87 7.30 -8.66
N GLU A 20 22.33 6.91 -7.47
CA GLU A 20 23.36 7.63 -6.72
C GLU A 20 24.78 7.31 -7.24
N GLU A 21 25.08 6.04 -7.50
CA GLU A 21 26.42 5.58 -7.88
C GLU A 21 26.67 5.65 -9.38
N PHE A 22 25.61 5.47 -10.19
CA PHE A 22 25.70 5.45 -11.66
C PHE A 22 25.06 6.67 -12.32
N ALA A 23 24.55 7.63 -11.53
CA ALA A 23 23.93 8.87 -12.00
C ALA A 23 22.79 8.64 -13.01
N MET A 24 22.09 7.52 -12.91
CA MET A 24 20.98 7.17 -13.80
C MET A 24 19.74 8.00 -13.50
N GLY A 25 18.90 8.23 -14.51
CA GLY A 25 17.56 8.79 -14.29
C GLY A 25 16.67 7.82 -13.50
N PRO A 26 15.64 8.28 -12.76
CA PRO A 26 14.80 7.40 -11.94
C PRO A 26 14.15 6.25 -12.72
N ASP A 27 13.60 6.51 -13.90
CA ASP A 27 12.96 5.49 -14.73
C ASP A 27 13.99 4.49 -15.31
N GLU A 28 15.18 4.99 -15.64
CA GLU A 28 16.30 4.18 -16.13
C GLU A 28 16.83 3.26 -15.03
N ALA A 29 17.03 3.80 -13.83
CA ALA A 29 17.48 3.05 -12.66
C ALA A 29 16.51 1.92 -12.26
N VAL A 30 15.20 2.18 -12.33
CA VAL A 30 14.16 1.16 -12.12
C VAL A 30 14.25 0.08 -13.20
N LYS A 31 14.38 0.48 -14.47
CA LYS A 31 14.47 -0.47 -15.58
C LYS A 31 15.70 -1.37 -15.43
N GLU A 32 16.86 -0.81 -15.12
CA GLU A 32 18.09 -1.56 -14.88
C GLU A 32 17.93 -2.55 -13.72
N ALA A 33 17.37 -2.11 -12.58
CA ALA A 33 17.12 -2.99 -11.44
C ALA A 33 16.16 -4.14 -11.79
N VAL A 34 15.11 -3.88 -12.58
CA VAL A 34 14.20 -4.92 -13.08
C VAL A 34 14.96 -5.96 -13.90
N GLU A 35 15.76 -5.52 -14.88
CA GLU A 35 16.55 -6.41 -15.74
C GLU A 35 17.57 -7.23 -14.92
N GLN A 36 18.24 -6.59 -13.97
CA GLN A 36 19.22 -7.22 -13.08
C GLN A 36 18.59 -8.35 -12.23
N PHE A 37 17.43 -8.10 -11.60
CA PHE A 37 16.78 -9.11 -10.75
C PHE A 37 16.09 -10.21 -11.57
N GLU A 38 15.43 -9.86 -12.67
CA GLU A 38 14.77 -10.85 -13.55
C GLU A 38 15.80 -11.80 -14.21
N SER A 39 16.99 -11.30 -14.59
CA SER A 39 18.08 -12.14 -15.11
C SER A 39 18.60 -13.18 -14.11
N GLN A 40 18.45 -12.92 -12.81
CA GLN A 40 18.79 -13.83 -11.71
C GLN A 40 17.65 -14.78 -11.34
N GLY A 41 16.53 -14.73 -12.06
CA GLY A 41 15.35 -15.55 -11.82
C GLY A 41 14.53 -15.10 -10.61
N VAL A 42 14.62 -13.82 -10.22
CA VAL A 42 13.77 -13.24 -9.18
C VAL A 42 12.40 -12.89 -9.76
N ASP A 43 11.34 -13.30 -9.06
CA ASP A 43 9.96 -12.92 -9.35
C ASP A 43 9.64 -11.57 -8.69
N LEU A 44 9.51 -10.55 -9.52
CA LEU A 44 9.18 -9.18 -9.13
C LEU A 44 7.67 -8.87 -9.19
N SER A 45 6.81 -9.87 -9.31
CA SER A 45 5.37 -9.62 -9.53
C SER A 45 4.66 -8.95 -8.35
N ASN A 46 5.26 -8.95 -7.16
CA ASN A 46 4.76 -8.26 -5.96
C ASN A 46 5.61 -7.04 -5.57
N ILE A 47 6.50 -6.58 -6.45
CA ILE A 47 7.38 -5.44 -6.24
C ILE A 47 6.85 -4.24 -7.00
N VAL A 48 6.74 -3.10 -6.33
CA VAL A 48 6.39 -1.82 -6.95
C VAL A 48 7.58 -1.35 -7.76
N LYS A 49 7.40 -1.26 -9.08
CA LYS A 49 8.45 -0.93 -10.07
C LYS A 49 8.40 0.55 -10.44
N THR A 50 8.43 1.42 -9.44
CA THR A 50 8.53 2.87 -9.60
C THR A 50 9.56 3.40 -8.62
N ALA A 51 10.31 4.43 -9.00
CA ALA A 51 11.28 5.02 -8.08
C ALA A 51 10.53 5.69 -6.90
N PRO A 52 10.96 5.48 -5.64
CA PRO A 52 10.47 6.24 -4.50
C PRO A 52 10.65 7.74 -4.73
N LYS A 53 9.65 8.54 -4.38
CA LYS A 53 9.69 9.99 -4.57
C LYS A 53 10.17 10.66 -3.30
N VAL A 54 11.04 11.66 -3.46
CA VAL A 54 11.41 12.59 -2.39
C VAL A 54 10.25 13.56 -2.17
N SER A 55 9.86 13.79 -0.92
CA SER A 55 8.88 14.83 -0.59
C SER A 55 9.36 16.21 -1.07
N ALA A 56 8.44 17.07 -1.49
CA ALA A 56 8.77 18.38 -2.08
C ALA A 56 9.54 19.32 -1.13
N ASP A 57 9.48 19.06 0.17
CA ASP A 57 10.19 19.79 1.23
C ASP A 57 11.56 19.18 1.58
N GLY A 58 11.93 18.04 0.97
CA GLY A 58 13.17 17.31 1.22
C GLY A 58 13.34 16.78 2.65
N SER A 59 12.28 16.82 3.47
CA SER A 59 12.37 16.52 4.90
C SER A 59 12.17 15.05 5.24
N GLN A 60 11.62 14.27 4.30
CA GLN A 60 11.29 12.86 4.47
C GLN A 60 12.12 11.98 3.54
N GLU A 61 12.38 10.76 4.01
CA GLU A 61 12.99 9.72 3.19
C GLU A 61 12.12 9.44 1.95
N PRO A 62 12.74 9.15 0.78
CA PRO A 62 12.01 8.81 -0.42
C PRO A 62 11.02 7.66 -0.17
N THR A 63 9.76 7.84 -0.55
CA THR A 63 8.71 6.84 -0.30
C THR A 63 7.82 6.62 -1.52
N HIS A 64 7.14 5.48 -1.53
CA HIS A 64 6.16 5.16 -2.56
C HIS A 64 4.83 5.86 -2.27
N ASP A 65 4.12 6.28 -3.31
CA ASP A 65 2.85 7.02 -3.18
C ASP A 65 1.80 6.28 -2.33
N ILE A 66 1.79 4.94 -2.39
CA ILE A 66 0.91 4.08 -1.58
C ILE A 66 1.25 4.13 -0.09
N LEU A 67 2.54 4.22 0.26
CA LEU A 67 3.00 4.29 1.64
C LEU A 67 2.80 5.68 2.24
N GLN A 68 2.94 6.72 1.42
CA GLN A 68 2.56 8.07 1.83
C GLN A 68 1.05 8.14 2.13
N THR A 69 0.23 7.63 1.20
CA THR A 69 -1.23 7.60 1.38
C THR A 69 -1.64 6.79 2.61
N LEU A 70 -0.92 5.69 2.90
CA LEU A 70 -1.18 4.89 4.08
C LEU A 70 -0.83 5.62 5.38
N SER A 71 0.29 6.36 5.40
CA SER A 71 0.69 7.20 6.54
C SER A 71 -0.34 8.30 6.80
N ASP A 72 -0.78 9.00 5.75
CA ASP A 72 -1.79 10.06 5.84
C ASP A 72 -3.16 9.51 6.31
N LEU A 73 -3.52 8.31 5.83
CA LEU A 73 -4.72 7.61 6.29
C LEU A 73 -4.62 7.25 7.78
N GLN A 74 -3.47 6.76 8.23
CA GLN A 74 -3.25 6.43 9.64
C GLN A 74 -3.40 7.68 10.54
N GLU A 75 -2.80 8.80 10.14
CA GLU A 75 -2.88 10.06 10.89
C GLU A 75 -4.32 10.60 10.95
N SER A 76 -5.03 10.60 9.82
CA SER A 76 -6.42 11.08 9.75
C SER A 76 -7.38 10.21 10.57
N VAL A 77 -7.17 8.89 10.60
CA VAL A 77 -7.92 7.97 11.47
C VAL A 77 -7.61 8.24 12.94
N ALA A 78 -6.33 8.38 13.32
CA ALA A 78 -5.93 8.68 14.70
C ALA A 78 -6.49 10.03 15.18
N SER A 79 -6.57 11.01 14.28
CA SER A 79 -7.13 12.35 14.54
C SER A 79 -8.65 12.43 14.42
N SER A 80 -9.34 11.32 14.09
CA SER A 80 -10.79 11.27 13.89
C SER A 80 -11.33 12.31 12.88
N ARG A 81 -10.67 12.43 11.72
CA ARG A 81 -11.03 13.39 10.65
C ARG A 81 -11.72 12.67 9.46
N PRO A 82 -13.04 12.39 9.52
CA PRO A 82 -13.70 11.48 8.58
C PRO A 82 -13.62 11.92 7.11
N GLN A 83 -13.59 13.22 6.82
CA GLN A 83 -13.45 13.74 5.45
C GLN A 83 -12.06 13.42 4.86
N GLU A 84 -11.01 13.56 5.67
CA GLU A 84 -9.65 13.19 5.26
C GLU A 84 -9.53 11.67 5.09
N VAL A 85 -10.07 10.89 6.04
CA VAL A 85 -10.11 9.43 5.94
C VAL A 85 -10.79 8.98 4.64
N SER A 86 -11.94 9.59 4.30
CA SER A 86 -12.66 9.31 3.05
C SER A 86 -11.82 9.57 1.79
N ALA A 87 -11.10 10.72 1.76
CA ALA A 87 -10.23 11.08 0.66
C ALA A 87 -9.05 10.10 0.52
N TYR A 88 -8.39 9.77 1.63
CA TYR A 88 -7.25 8.86 1.62
C TYR A 88 -7.64 7.41 1.34
N LEU A 89 -8.81 6.94 1.79
CA LEU A 89 -9.34 5.61 1.41
C LEU A 89 -9.60 5.53 -0.10
N THR A 90 -10.10 6.61 -0.71
CA THR A 90 -10.34 6.66 -2.17
C THR A 90 -9.01 6.57 -2.92
N ARG A 91 -8.03 7.39 -2.54
CA ARG A 91 -6.68 7.39 -3.13
C ARG A 91 -5.99 6.02 -2.97
N PHE A 92 -6.08 5.43 -1.78
CA PHE A 92 -5.57 4.09 -1.49
C PHE A 92 -6.16 3.06 -2.45
N CYS A 93 -7.49 3.06 -2.64
CA CYS A 93 -8.16 2.13 -3.54
C CYS A 93 -7.68 2.29 -4.99
N ASP A 94 -7.51 3.52 -5.46
CA ASP A 94 -7.06 3.79 -6.83
C ASP A 94 -5.64 3.28 -7.06
N GLN A 95 -4.72 3.52 -6.12
CA GLN A 95 -3.34 3.04 -6.19
C GLN A 95 -3.27 1.50 -6.14
N CYS A 96 -4.05 0.88 -5.28
CA CYS A 96 -4.15 -0.58 -5.17
C CYS A 96 -4.74 -1.24 -6.43
N LYS A 97 -5.61 -0.55 -7.17
CA LYS A 97 -6.19 -1.07 -8.43
C LYS A 97 -5.23 -0.95 -9.61
N GLN A 98 -4.36 0.05 -9.62
CA GLN A 98 -3.39 0.27 -10.69
C GLN A 98 -2.36 -0.86 -10.76
N ASP A 99 -1.83 -1.28 -9.60
CA ASP A 99 -0.86 -2.36 -9.52
C ASP A 99 -1.14 -3.24 -8.30
N LYS A 100 -1.14 -4.56 -8.51
CA LYS A 100 -1.25 -5.52 -7.42
C LYS A 100 -0.08 -5.38 -6.44
N ALA A 101 1.12 -5.03 -6.90
CA ALA A 101 2.27 -4.84 -6.03
C ALA A 101 2.03 -3.76 -4.96
N CYS A 102 1.27 -2.70 -5.29
CA CYS A 102 0.86 -1.69 -4.31
C CYS A 102 0.03 -2.31 -3.18
N ARG A 103 -0.86 -3.26 -3.48
CA ARG A 103 -1.68 -3.98 -2.48
C ARG A 103 -0.81 -4.80 -1.55
N PHE A 104 0.11 -5.59 -2.12
CA PHE A 104 1.03 -6.42 -1.35
C PHE A 104 1.96 -5.59 -0.47
N LEU A 105 2.49 -4.48 -0.99
CA LEU A 105 3.34 -3.57 -0.24
C LEU A 105 2.55 -2.91 0.90
N ALA A 106 1.35 -2.39 0.61
CA ALA A 106 0.49 -1.80 1.63
C ALA A 106 0.12 -2.79 2.75
N ALA A 107 -0.21 -4.03 2.39
CA ALA A 107 -0.47 -5.09 3.34
C ALA A 107 0.72 -5.34 4.27
N GLN A 108 1.92 -5.48 3.70
CA GLN A 108 3.18 -5.65 4.46
C GLN A 108 3.48 -4.47 5.38
N LYS A 109 3.02 -3.26 5.03
CA LYS A 109 3.19 -2.03 5.81
C LYS A 109 1.99 -1.69 6.71
N GLY A 110 1.10 -2.65 6.96
CA GLY A 110 0.07 -2.50 7.99
C GLY A 110 -1.23 -1.85 7.52
N ALA A 111 -1.59 -1.97 6.24
CA ALA A 111 -2.84 -1.42 5.73
C ALA A 111 -4.10 -2.02 6.38
N TYR A 112 -4.10 -3.31 6.70
CA TYR A 112 -5.27 -3.97 7.28
C TYR A 112 -5.71 -3.35 8.63
N PRO A 113 -4.83 -3.23 9.66
CA PRO A 113 -5.18 -2.56 10.91
C PRO A 113 -5.70 -1.12 10.77
N ILE A 114 -5.16 -0.36 9.81
CA ILE A 114 -5.56 1.02 9.56
C ILE A 114 -6.98 1.06 8.98
N ILE A 115 -7.26 0.28 7.93
CA ILE A 115 -8.60 0.17 7.32
C ILE A 115 -9.61 -0.37 8.33
N PHE A 116 -9.23 -1.36 9.15
CA PHE A 116 -10.08 -1.89 10.21
C PHE A 116 -10.46 -0.82 11.24
N THR A 117 -9.54 0.09 11.57
CA THR A 117 -9.83 1.21 12.48
C THR A 117 -10.74 2.25 11.83
N ALA A 118 -10.52 2.59 10.55
CA ALA A 118 -11.40 3.46 9.78
C ALA A 118 -12.83 2.89 9.70
N TRP A 119 -12.94 1.59 9.48
CA TRP A 119 -14.22 0.88 9.47
C TRP A 119 -14.94 1.00 10.83
N LYS A 120 -14.25 0.73 11.95
CA LYS A 120 -14.85 0.91 13.29
C LYS A 120 -15.35 2.34 13.51
N LEU A 121 -14.55 3.35 13.12
CA LEU A 121 -14.94 4.75 13.22
C LEU A 121 -16.26 5.02 12.46
N ALA A 122 -16.39 4.47 11.26
CA ALA A 122 -17.57 4.64 10.43
C ALA A 122 -18.83 3.97 11.00
N THR A 123 -18.69 2.89 11.78
CA THR A 123 -19.84 2.22 12.42
C THR A 123 -20.63 3.10 13.40
N ALA A 124 -20.08 4.26 13.78
CA ALA A 124 -20.73 5.26 14.64
C ALA A 124 -21.82 6.08 13.93
N GLY A 125 -22.09 5.86 12.63
CA GLY A 125 -23.22 6.46 11.92
C GLY A 125 -22.90 7.06 10.56
N ASP A 126 -21.68 6.91 10.04
CA ASP A 126 -21.30 7.40 8.72
C ASP A 126 -21.36 6.25 7.70
N GLN A 127 -22.52 6.11 7.04
CA GLN A 127 -22.71 5.08 6.01
C GLN A 127 -21.80 5.26 4.80
N GLY A 128 -21.46 6.50 4.43
CA GLY A 128 -20.58 6.76 3.29
C GLY A 128 -19.16 6.26 3.57
N LEU A 129 -18.61 6.63 4.73
CA LEU A 129 -17.30 6.18 5.17
C LEU A 129 -17.27 4.66 5.42
N LEU A 130 -18.38 4.09 5.87
CA LEU A 130 -18.52 2.65 6.08
C LEU A 130 -18.37 1.89 4.76
N LEU A 131 -19.11 2.31 3.72
CA LEU A 131 -19.00 1.73 2.38
C LEU A 131 -17.59 1.89 1.79
N GLN A 132 -16.96 3.05 1.98
CA GLN A 132 -15.59 3.27 1.52
C GLN A 132 -14.59 2.37 2.23
N SER A 133 -14.74 2.18 3.55
CA SER A 133 -13.87 1.31 4.35
C SER A 133 -14.02 -0.16 3.92
N LEU A 134 -15.26 -0.62 3.69
CA LEU A 134 -15.53 -1.97 3.18
C LEU A 134 -14.99 -2.17 1.75
N ASN A 135 -15.11 -1.17 0.88
CA ASN A 135 -14.51 -1.22 -0.46
C ASN A 135 -12.97 -1.28 -0.38
N ALA A 136 -12.34 -0.49 0.49
CA ALA A 136 -10.89 -0.56 0.71
C ALA A 136 -10.46 -1.93 1.25
N LEU A 137 -11.22 -2.53 2.17
CA LEU A 137 -11.00 -3.89 2.65
C LEU A 137 -11.10 -4.91 1.50
N SER A 138 -12.14 -4.81 0.66
CA SER A 138 -12.30 -5.69 -0.51
C SER A 138 -11.15 -5.56 -1.49
N VAL A 139 -10.66 -4.34 -1.74
CA VAL A 139 -9.50 -4.10 -2.62
C VAL A 139 -8.23 -4.68 -2.00
N LEU A 140 -8.00 -4.49 -0.70
CA LEU A 140 -6.79 -4.99 -0.03
C LEU A 140 -6.74 -6.52 0.03
N THR A 141 -7.89 -7.17 0.23
CA THR A 141 -7.99 -8.64 0.37
C THR A 141 -8.04 -9.38 -0.97
N ASP A 142 -8.16 -8.68 -2.09
CA ASP A 142 -8.10 -9.26 -3.43
C ASP A 142 -6.69 -9.82 -3.73
N GLY A 143 -6.59 -11.15 -3.70
CA GLY A 143 -5.34 -11.90 -3.82
C GLY A 143 -4.57 -12.09 -2.51
N GLN A 144 -5.11 -11.63 -1.37
CA GLN A 144 -4.53 -11.76 -0.02
C GLN A 144 -5.63 -12.00 1.04
N PRO A 145 -6.43 -13.08 0.92
CA PRO A 145 -7.58 -13.31 1.81
C PRO A 145 -7.18 -13.61 3.25
N ASP A 146 -5.94 -14.02 3.49
CA ASP A 146 -5.34 -14.33 4.78
C ASP A 146 -5.21 -13.10 5.70
N LEU A 147 -5.32 -11.88 5.16
CA LEU A 147 -5.33 -10.64 5.94
C LEU A 147 -6.58 -10.50 6.81
N LEU A 148 -7.72 -11.07 6.41
CA LEU A 148 -8.97 -10.93 7.14
C LEU A 148 -9.00 -11.86 8.35
N ASP A 149 -8.66 -11.31 9.51
CA ASP A 149 -8.61 -12.05 10.77
C ASP A 149 -9.99 -12.25 11.42
N THR A 150 -10.00 -12.99 12.54
CA THR A 150 -11.22 -13.28 13.30
C THR A 150 -11.97 -12.02 13.74
N GLN A 151 -11.25 -10.94 14.10
CA GLN A 151 -11.88 -9.70 14.54
C GLN A 151 -12.55 -8.98 13.35
N GLY A 152 -11.89 -8.98 12.19
CA GLY A 152 -12.45 -8.50 10.92
C GLY A 152 -13.70 -9.26 10.53
N LEU A 153 -13.69 -10.58 10.59
CA LEU A 153 -14.86 -11.42 10.31
C LEU A 153 -16.04 -11.11 11.23
N GLN A 154 -15.79 -10.96 12.54
CA GLN A 154 -16.84 -10.62 13.51
C GLN A 154 -17.43 -9.24 13.22
N LEU A 155 -16.60 -8.24 12.91
CA LEU A 155 -17.07 -6.91 12.54
C LEU A 155 -17.85 -6.94 11.21
N LEU A 156 -17.47 -7.81 10.27
CA LEU A 156 -18.14 -7.97 8.97
C LEU A 156 -19.57 -8.45 9.18
N VAL A 157 -19.73 -9.53 9.94
CA VAL A 157 -21.04 -10.06 10.29
C VAL A 157 -21.87 -8.99 10.99
N ALA A 158 -21.33 -8.34 12.03
CA ALA A 158 -22.05 -7.31 12.77
C ALA A 158 -22.47 -6.11 11.90
N THR A 159 -21.66 -5.76 10.90
CA THR A 159 -21.96 -4.68 9.95
C THR A 159 -23.10 -5.05 9.00
N LEU A 160 -23.11 -6.30 8.50
CA LEU A 160 -24.10 -6.78 7.53
C LEU A 160 -25.45 -7.16 8.16
N THR A 161 -25.48 -7.43 9.46
CA THR A 161 -26.71 -7.77 10.20
C THR A 161 -27.41 -6.57 10.82
N ARG A 162 -26.92 -5.34 10.58
CA ARG A 162 -27.57 -4.10 11.02
C ARG A 162 -28.79 -3.76 10.19
#